data_AF-A0A7L9AW62-F1
#
_entry.id   AF-A0A7L9AW62-F1
#
_cell.length_a   1.000
_cell.length_b   1.000
_cell.length_c   1.000
_cell.angle_alpha   90.00
_cell.angle_beta   90.00
_cell.angle_gamma   90.00
#
_symmetry.space_group_name_H-M   'P 1'
#
loop_
_entity.id
_entity.type
_entity.pdbx_description
1 polymer ?
#
loop_
_entity_poly.entity_id
_entity_poly.type
_entity_poly.pdbx_seq_one_letter_code
_entity_poly.pdbx_strand_id
1 'polypeptide(L)'
;PKFMKTDFRGVADFAIIHYAGKVDYSAAQWLMKNMDPLNENVVSCLQSSQDPFVCHIWKDAEIVGMAQQALTDTQFGARTRKGMFRTVSQLYKKQLTKLMATLRNTNPNFVRCI
;
A
#
# COMPACT_ATOMS: atom_id res chain seq x y z
N PRO A 1 -4.32 -22.90 -13.63
CA PRO A 1 -4.69 -21.79 -12.71
C PRO A 1 -3.52 -21.48 -11.76
N LYS A 2 -3.18 -20.20 -11.50
CA LYS A 2 -2.06 -19.83 -10.62
C LYS A 2 -2.44 -19.65 -9.14
N PHE A 3 -3.73 -19.49 -8.85
CA PHE A 3 -4.27 -19.37 -7.50
C PHE A 3 -4.66 -20.74 -6.94
N MET A 4 -4.41 -20.96 -5.65
CA MET A 4 -4.76 -22.17 -4.92
C MET A 4 -5.42 -21.80 -3.59
N LYS A 5 -6.52 -22.49 -3.26
CA LYS A 5 -7.10 -22.43 -1.91
C LYS A 5 -6.30 -23.34 -0.98
N THR A 6 -6.12 -22.91 0.27
CA THR A 6 -5.42 -23.72 1.27
C THR A 6 -6.30 -24.88 1.76
N ASP A 7 -5.65 -25.96 2.21
CA ASP A 7 -6.32 -27.05 2.93
C ASP A 7 -6.92 -26.54 4.25
N PHE A 8 -8.01 -27.14 4.72
CA PHE A 8 -8.72 -26.73 5.94
C PHE A 8 -7.86 -26.84 7.22
N ARG A 9 -6.76 -27.59 7.15
CA ARG A 9 -5.75 -27.74 8.22
C ARG A 9 -4.56 -26.79 8.06
N GLY A 10 -4.48 -26.07 6.95
CA GLY A 10 -3.37 -25.17 6.66
C GLY A 10 -3.49 -23.84 7.40
N VAL A 11 -2.34 -23.23 7.70
CA VAL A 11 -2.24 -21.95 8.41
C VAL A 11 -2.36 -20.75 7.45
N ALA A 12 -2.15 -20.96 6.16
CA ALA A 12 -2.22 -19.92 5.14
C ALA A 12 -3.65 -19.71 4.64
N ASP A 13 -4.00 -18.48 4.28
CA ASP A 13 -5.32 -18.14 3.75
C ASP A 13 -5.47 -18.57 2.29
N PHE A 14 -4.39 -18.48 1.51
CA PHE A 14 -4.34 -18.94 0.12
C PHE A 14 -2.88 -19.11 -0.36
N ALA A 15 -2.70 -19.63 -1.57
CA ALA A 15 -1.39 -19.71 -2.21
C ALA A 15 -1.41 -19.26 -3.67
N ILE A 16 -0.26 -18.82 -4.16
CA ILE A 16 -0.03 -18.45 -5.56
C ILE A 16 1.21 -19.16 -6.10
N ILE A 17 1.11 -19.71 -7.31
CA ILE A 17 2.24 -20.29 -8.04
C ILE A 17 2.96 -19.19 -8.83
N HIS A 18 4.05 -18.67 -8.30
CA HIS A 18 4.92 -17.69 -8.95
C HIS A 18 5.88 -18.37 -9.94
N TYR A 19 6.67 -17.58 -10.68
CA TYR A 19 7.67 -18.12 -11.61
C TYR A 19 8.75 -18.96 -10.90
N ALA A 20 9.05 -18.63 -9.64
CA ALA A 20 10.04 -19.31 -8.81
C ALA A 20 9.45 -20.39 -7.88
N GLY A 21 8.15 -20.69 -7.99
CA GLY A 21 7.49 -21.71 -7.17
C GLY A 21 6.24 -21.23 -6.44
N LYS A 22 5.66 -22.13 -5.64
CA LYS A 22 4.46 -21.87 -4.84
C LYS A 22 4.81 -21.05 -3.60
N VAL A 23 4.02 -20.01 -3.30
CA VAL A 23 4.10 -19.23 -2.06
C VAL A 23 2.74 -19.26 -1.37
N ASP A 24 2.75 -19.65 -0.10
CA ASP A 24 1.60 -19.61 0.79
C ASP A 24 1.51 -18.23 1.48
N TYR A 25 0.34 -17.60 1.46
CA TYR A 25 0.10 -16.25 1.97
C TYR A 25 -0.84 -16.26 3.17
N SER A 26 -0.47 -15.49 4.21
CA SER A 26 -1.41 -15.06 5.24
C SER A 26 -1.87 -13.63 4.96
N ALA A 27 -3.18 -13.45 4.89
CA ALA A 27 -3.91 -12.21 4.72
C ALA A 27 -4.07 -11.40 6.02
N ALA A 28 -3.48 -11.87 7.13
CA ALA A 28 -3.54 -11.18 8.42
C ALA A 28 -3.05 -9.73 8.30
N GLN A 29 -3.91 -8.80 8.73
CA GLN A 29 -3.67 -7.35 8.72
C GLN A 29 -3.43 -6.73 7.33
N TRP A 30 -3.80 -7.41 6.23
CA TRP A 30 -3.61 -6.86 4.88
C TRP A 30 -4.35 -5.55 4.65
N LEU A 31 -5.57 -5.43 5.19
CA LEU A 31 -6.35 -4.19 5.07
C LEU A 31 -5.64 -3.03 5.77
N MET A 32 -5.20 -3.22 7.02
CA MET A 32 -4.46 -2.21 7.77
C MET A 32 -3.17 -1.81 7.06
N LYS A 33 -2.36 -2.79 6.64
CA LYS A 33 -1.10 -2.55 5.91
C LYS A 33 -1.30 -1.83 4.57
N ASN A 34 -2.43 -2.07 3.89
CA ASN A 34 -2.71 -1.47 2.59
C ASN A 34 -3.34 -0.07 2.71
N MET A 35 -4.09 0.18 3.79
CA MET A 35 -4.67 1.49 4.11
C MET A 35 -3.64 2.43 4.72
N ASP A 36 -2.66 1.88 5.45
CA ASP A 36 -1.56 2.61 6.10
C ASP A 36 -2.05 3.80 6.96
N PRO A 37 -2.91 3.54 7.97
CA PRO A 37 -3.50 4.60 8.77
C PRO A 37 -2.46 5.27 9.68
N LEU A 38 -2.47 6.61 9.70
CA LEU A 38 -1.65 7.42 10.61
C LEU A 38 -2.52 8.17 11.62
N ASN A 39 -1.95 8.47 12.79
CA ASN A 39 -2.59 9.31 13.78
C ASN A 39 -2.33 10.79 13.45
N GLU A 40 -3.37 11.50 13.01
CA GLU A 40 -3.28 12.90 12.56
C GLU A 40 -2.72 13.85 13.63
N ASN A 41 -3.00 13.62 14.92
CA ASN A 41 -2.47 14.45 15.99
C ASN A 41 -0.95 14.31 16.11
N VAL A 42 -0.44 13.09 15.94
CA VAL A 42 1.01 12.81 15.98
C VAL A 42 1.68 13.39 14.75
N VAL A 43 1.06 13.27 13.56
CA VAL A 43 1.56 13.89 12.33
C VAL A 43 1.68 15.41 12.51
N SER A 44 0.64 16.07 13.03
CA SER A 44 0.65 17.52 13.28
C SER A 44 1.73 17.93 14.28
N CYS A 45 1.93 17.14 15.34
CA CYS A 45 3.01 17.38 16.31
C CYS A 45 4.40 17.29 15.65
N LEU A 46 4.63 16.30 14.78
CA LEU A 46 5.91 16.12 14.09
C LEU A 46 6.16 17.19 13.03
N GLN A 47 5.11 17.66 12.36
CA GLN A 47 5.15 18.80 11.44
C GLN A 47 5.44 20.14 12.13
N SER A 48 5.13 20.26 13.43
CA SER A 48 5.36 21.47 14.24
C SER A 48 6.54 21.33 15.22
N SER A 49 7.39 20.32 15.02
CA SER A 49 8.59 20.09 15.83
C SER A 49 9.51 21.32 15.86
N GLN A 50 10.23 21.50 16.96
CA GLN A 50 11.28 22.53 17.06
C GLN A 50 12.56 22.12 16.34
N ASP A 51 12.72 20.83 16.02
CA ASP A 51 13.85 20.33 15.23
C ASP A 51 13.55 20.54 13.72
N PRO A 52 14.32 21.41 13.02
CA PRO A 52 14.13 21.64 11.59
C PRO A 52 14.24 20.37 10.74
N PHE A 53 15.06 19.40 11.15
CA PHE A 53 15.21 18.14 10.44
C PHE A 53 13.94 17.30 10.50
N VAL A 54 13.32 17.19 11.68
CA VAL A 54 12.07 16.46 11.87
C VAL A 54 10.94 17.12 11.07
N CYS A 55 10.80 18.45 11.14
CA CYS A 55 9.82 19.18 10.34
C CYS A 55 10.01 18.92 8.84
N HIS A 56 11.25 18.87 8.36
CA HIS A 56 11.53 18.62 6.95
C HIS A 56 11.10 17.22 6.49
N ILE A 57 11.27 16.20 7.33
CA ILE A 57 10.83 14.83 7.02
C ILE A 57 9.30 14.76 6.88
N TRP A 58 8.58 15.46 7.77
CA TRP A 58 7.12 15.35 7.89
C TRP A 58 6.34 16.39 7.06
N LYS A 59 7.01 17.28 6.34
CA LYS A 59 6.39 18.38 5.57
C LYS A 59 5.32 17.92 4.57
N ASP A 60 5.48 16.72 3.98
CA ASP A 60 4.61 16.18 2.93
C ASP A 60 3.73 15.01 3.43
N ALA A 61 3.59 14.85 4.76
CA ALA A 61 2.88 13.72 5.38
C ALA A 61 1.35 13.70 5.16
N GLU A 62 0.81 14.58 4.30
CA GLU A 62 -0.61 14.65 3.95
C GLU A 62 -1.07 13.57 2.94
N ILE A 63 -0.13 12.79 2.37
CA ILE A 63 -0.39 11.91 1.21
C ILE A 63 -0.90 10.50 1.58
N VAL A 64 -0.92 10.11 2.85
CA VAL A 64 -1.31 8.74 3.23
C VAL A 64 -2.32 8.77 4.38
N GLY A 65 -3.60 8.76 4.00
CA GLY A 65 -4.71 8.58 4.92
C GLY A 65 -5.67 9.76 4.94
N MET A 66 -6.72 9.70 4.12
CA MET A 66 -7.98 10.37 4.46
C MET A 66 -9.01 9.35 4.96
N ALA A 67 -8.59 8.27 5.62
CA ALA A 67 -9.50 7.22 6.09
C ALA A 67 -10.08 7.50 7.47
N GLN A 68 -10.73 8.65 7.65
CA GLN A 68 -11.77 8.80 8.65
C GLN A 68 -13.13 8.88 7.96
N GLN A 69 -13.62 7.75 7.44
CA GLN A 69 -15.04 7.61 7.06
C GLN A 69 -15.49 6.17 6.76
N ALA A 70 -15.09 5.19 7.58
CA ALA A 70 -15.63 3.83 7.43
C ALA A 70 -15.90 3.07 8.75
N LEU A 71 -16.14 3.79 9.86
CA LEU A 71 -16.59 3.19 11.12
C LEU A 71 -17.83 3.87 11.73
N THR A 72 -18.46 4.83 11.03
CA THR A 72 -19.75 5.39 11.44
C THR A 72 -20.83 4.94 10.46
N ASP A 73 -21.61 3.98 10.93
CA ASP A 73 -22.99 3.66 10.63
C ASP A 73 -23.78 4.53 9.63
N THR A 74 -24.60 3.82 8.83
CA THR A 74 -25.90 4.20 8.26
C THR A 74 -26.02 5.02 6.97
N GLN A 75 -26.89 4.46 6.11
CA GLN A 75 -27.74 4.99 5.05
C GLN A 75 -27.75 6.53 4.82
N PHE A 76 -27.53 6.93 3.56
CA PHE A 76 -27.74 8.27 3.00
C PHE A 76 -26.78 9.39 3.47
N GLY A 77 -25.76 9.68 2.67
CA GLY A 77 -24.93 10.88 2.87
C GLY A 77 -23.77 11.04 1.91
N ALA A 78 -24.04 11.22 0.62
CA ALA A 78 -23.03 11.59 -0.37
C ALA A 78 -22.45 12.98 -0.04
N ARG A 79 -21.20 13.01 0.46
CA ARG A 79 -20.28 14.15 0.29
C ARG A 79 -18.87 13.67 -0.05
N THR A 80 -18.74 13.01 -1.19
CA THR A 80 -17.44 12.71 -1.80
C THR A 80 -16.96 13.89 -2.65
N ARG A 81 -16.19 14.82 -2.05
CA ARG A 81 -15.24 15.72 -2.72
C ARG A 81 -14.16 16.07 -1.68
N LYS A 82 -12.86 15.93 -1.86
CA LYS A 82 -12.02 15.77 -3.05
C LYS A 82 -10.64 15.28 -2.54
N GLY A 83 -10.28 14.04 -2.79
CA GLY A 83 -8.99 13.48 -2.36
C GLY A 83 -8.97 12.00 -2.67
N MET A 84 -8.35 11.62 -3.79
CA MET A 84 -8.32 10.26 -4.28
C MET A 84 -7.62 9.37 -3.24
N PHE A 85 -8.38 8.57 -2.50
CA PHE A 85 -7.83 7.54 -1.61
C PHE A 85 -6.87 6.67 -2.42
N ARG A 86 -5.58 6.76 -2.10
CA ARG A 86 -4.54 5.92 -2.67
C ARG A 86 -4.11 4.94 -1.61
N THR A 87 -4.37 3.67 -1.85
CA THR A 87 -3.79 2.60 -1.02
C THR A 87 -2.32 2.42 -1.34
N VAL A 88 -1.55 1.84 -0.41
CA VAL A 88 -0.13 1.50 -0.63
C VAL A 88 0.04 0.68 -1.90
N SER A 89 -0.83 -0.32 -2.13
CA SER A 89 -0.79 -1.14 -3.34
C SER A 89 -1.02 -0.35 -4.62
N GLN A 90 -1.92 0.64 -4.62
CA GLN A 90 -2.16 1.49 -5.79
C GLN A 90 -0.97 2.39 -6.10
N LEU A 91 -0.36 3.00 -5.07
CA LEU A 91 0.83 3.83 -5.22
C LEU A 91 1.99 3.02 -5.80
N TYR A 92 2.26 1.86 -5.21
CA TYR A 92 3.29 0.94 -5.66
C TYR A 92 3.05 0.47 -7.09
N LYS A 93 1.82 0.04 -7.42
CA LYS A 93 1.45 -0.39 -8.78
C LYS A 93 1.69 0.72 -9.81
N LYS A 94 1.39 1.98 -9.46
CA LYS A 94 1.63 3.14 -10.34
C LYS A 94 3.14 3.37 -10.58
N GLN A 95 3.94 3.36 -9.51
CA GLN A 95 5.39 3.50 -9.60
C GLN A 95 6.02 2.37 -10.42
N LEU A 96 5.61 1.13 -10.16
CA LEU A 96 6.05 -0.05 -10.90
C LEU A 96 5.69 0.04 -12.39
N THR A 97 4.48 0.50 -12.71
CA THR A 97 4.05 0.70 -14.11
C THR A 97 4.92 1.74 -14.81
N LYS A 98 5.24 2.85 -14.12
CA LYS A 98 6.15 3.89 -14.65
C LYS A 98 7.55 3.34 -14.91
N LEU A 99 8.11 2.59 -13.96
CA LEU A 99 9.41 1.95 -14.12
C LEU A 99 9.41 0.98 -15.31
N MET A 100 8.40 0.12 -15.42
CA MET A 100 8.28 -0.82 -16.52
C MET A 100 8.15 -0.12 -17.88
N ALA A 101 7.46 1.02 -17.96
CA ALA A 101 7.39 1.82 -19.17
C ALA A 101 8.77 2.39 -19.57
N THR A 102 9.54 2.92 -18.61
CA THR A 102 10.91 3.37 -18.86
C THR A 102 11.80 2.23 -19.35
N LEU A 103 11.80 1.08 -18.68
CA LEU A 103 12.61 -0.07 -19.05
C LEU A 103 12.29 -0.60 -20.46
N ARG A 104 11.00 -0.64 -20.83
CA ARG A 104 10.57 -1.06 -22.18
C ARG A 104 11.04 -0.13 -23.29
N ASN A 105 11.35 1.13 -22.98
CA ASN A 105 11.83 2.14 -23.91
C ASN A 105 13.37 2.27 -23.89
N THR A 106 14.07 1.25 -23.39
CA THR A 106 15.54 1.20 -23.34
C THR A 106 16.03 -0.12 -23.94
N ASN A 107 17.33 -0.23 -24.20
CA ASN A 107 17.96 -1.49 -24.59
C ASN A 107 18.34 -2.30 -23.33
N PRO A 108 17.66 -3.42 -23.03
CA PRO A 108 17.88 -4.14 -21.78
C PRO A 108 19.17 -4.97 -21.83
N ASN A 109 19.94 -4.94 -20.75
CA ASN A 109 21.06 -5.85 -20.52
C ASN A 109 20.80 -6.59 -19.21
N PHE A 110 20.81 -7.93 -19.26
CA PHE A 110 20.45 -8.77 -18.11
C PHE A 110 21.70 -9.41 -17.49
N VAL A 111 21.93 -9.12 -16.22
CA VAL A 111 22.86 -9.89 -15.37
C VAL A 111 22.00 -10.74 -14.44
N ARG A 112 22.18 -12.07 -14.50
CA ARG A 112 21.44 -13.02 -13.66
C ARG A 112 22.34 -13.51 -12.53
N CYS A 113 22.07 -13.05 -11.32
CA CYS A 113 22.70 -13.60 -10.12
C CYS A 113 22.01 -14.92 -9.74
N ILE A 114 22.80 -15.89 -9.30
CA ILE A 114 22.33 -17.19 -8.80
C ILE A 114 22.38 -17.16 -7.28
#